data_AF-A0A9D5LTV4-F1
#
_entry.id   AF-A0A9D5LTV4-F1
#
_cell.length_a   1.000
_cell.length_b   1.000
_cell.length_c   1.000
_cell.angle_alpha   90.00
_cell.angle_beta   90.00
_cell.angle_gamma   90.00
#
_symmetry.space_group_name_H-M   'P 1'
#
loop_
_entity.id
_entity.type
_entity.pdbx_description
1 polymer ?
#
loop_
_entity_poly.entity_id
_entity_poly.type
_entity_poly.pdbx_seq_one_letter_code
_entity_poly.pdbx_strand_id
1 'polypeptide(L)'
;MSPQSREPMPVPYLEPENIPAVIPVNVGRQLFVDDFLVENTTGIERRWYRPVKYSGNPILKVETELEKNASGNPGAAPKDGGVYWDENEHIFKMWYEAGWLNTQAYATSTDGITWERPTLGVGVLNQIIPGYAPNSSGVVVDYDAPAYERYKIYFRPPNAEAVNGIYGYAAISADGIHWNNVIQSGASGDRSTFFYNPFRKKYVFSLRNGGGLSPAPNGRNRWYRESSNFLSGASWSPRNVVYWCGADNLDEPDPEVGITPELYNVNAIAYESVMLGMLQIFLGPQNEQCKALGIPKRTDLKVGFSRDGFHWSRPDDRTSFIPSAGGSAWDKGYVQSVGGICSVVGDQLRFYYIGFRGDETRPGTGYGMHANSGTGIAVLRRDGFCSLSADVYGTVTTRPIQYDGKYLYVNACCTGGSLKAEILDADGNVIPGFSLAESIPMTDDSTISRLTWSSGESLGDLAGQPVKIRFTLRNAHLYSFWLTPFESGASRGYVAGGGPGYHTDIDMEGTDAYRAAESYPNLK
;
A
#
# COMPACT_ATOMS: atom_id res chain seq x y z
N MET A 1 9.70 -18.27 10.47
CA MET A 1 8.95 -18.06 11.74
C MET A 1 8.01 -19.23 11.99
N SER A 2 7.61 -19.44 13.25
CA SER A 2 6.62 -20.45 13.63
C SER A 2 5.22 -19.81 13.74
N PRO A 3 4.14 -20.51 13.34
CA PRO A 3 2.76 -20.06 13.53
C PRO A 3 2.30 -20.02 15.00
N GLN A 4 3.13 -20.52 15.92
CA GLN A 4 2.91 -20.43 17.37
C GLN A 4 3.57 -19.19 17.99
N SER A 5 4.49 -18.52 17.28
CA SER A 5 5.14 -17.31 17.78
C SER A 5 4.26 -16.08 17.61
N ARG A 6 4.35 -15.16 18.58
CA ARG A 6 3.87 -13.77 18.46
C ARG A 6 5.02 -12.76 18.57
N GLU A 7 6.27 -13.21 18.56
CA GLU A 7 7.40 -12.30 18.46
C GLU A 7 7.34 -11.50 17.16
N PRO A 8 7.76 -10.23 17.16
CA PRO A 8 7.89 -9.45 15.94
C PRO A 8 8.67 -10.21 14.86
N MET A 9 8.22 -10.06 13.61
CA MET A 9 8.90 -10.67 12.48
C MET A 9 10.34 -10.15 12.40
N PRO A 10 11.35 -11.03 12.37
CA PRO A 10 12.71 -10.58 12.14
C PRO A 10 12.82 -9.96 10.74
N VAL A 11 13.72 -8.99 10.59
CA VAL A 11 13.92 -8.26 9.33
C VAL A 11 15.38 -8.43 8.91
N PRO A 12 15.76 -9.59 8.32
CA PRO A 12 17.16 -9.95 8.12
C PRO A 12 17.94 -8.93 7.29
N TYR A 13 17.30 -8.24 6.35
CA TYR A 13 17.97 -7.23 5.51
C TYR A 13 18.37 -5.95 6.27
N LEU A 14 17.96 -5.79 7.53
CA LEU A 14 18.43 -4.71 8.41
C LEU A 14 19.56 -5.15 9.35
N GLU A 15 19.88 -6.45 9.40
CA GLU A 15 21.00 -6.93 10.21
C GLU A 15 22.33 -6.49 9.56
N PRO A 16 23.28 -5.94 10.33
CA PRO A 16 24.51 -5.35 9.79
C PRO A 16 25.28 -6.26 8.81
N GLU A 17 25.31 -7.57 9.04
CA GLU A 17 25.98 -8.55 8.19
C GLU A 17 25.30 -8.80 6.83
N ASN A 18 24.01 -8.46 6.70
CA ASN A 18 23.23 -8.67 5.49
C ASN A 18 23.07 -7.39 4.66
N ILE A 19 23.45 -6.24 5.21
CA ILE A 19 23.41 -4.97 4.48
C ILE A 19 24.57 -4.97 3.46
N PRO A 20 24.31 -4.71 2.15
CA PRO A 20 25.36 -4.60 1.16
C PRO A 20 26.38 -3.51 1.52
N ALA A 21 27.66 -3.76 1.24
CA ALA A 21 28.72 -2.78 1.45
C ALA A 21 28.48 -1.47 0.66
N VAL A 22 27.81 -1.56 -0.49
CA VAL A 22 27.36 -0.43 -1.31
C VAL A 22 25.93 -0.68 -1.76
N ILE A 23 25.04 0.28 -1.53
CA ILE A 23 23.60 0.16 -1.80
C ILE A 23 23.26 0.85 -3.14
N PRO A 24 22.73 0.13 -4.15
CA PRO A 24 22.26 0.76 -5.37
C PRO A 24 20.96 1.54 -5.10
N VAL A 25 20.91 2.81 -5.49
CA VAL A 25 19.74 3.70 -5.29
C VAL A 25 19.15 4.19 -6.61
N ASN A 26 19.23 3.37 -7.66
CA ASN A 26 18.73 3.69 -9.01
C ASN A 26 17.21 3.58 -9.15
N VAL A 27 16.54 2.92 -8.20
CA VAL A 27 15.10 2.67 -8.27
C VAL A 27 14.40 3.49 -7.20
N GLY A 28 13.68 4.50 -7.66
CA GLY A 28 12.73 5.26 -6.86
C GLY A 28 13.33 6.15 -5.78
N ARG A 29 12.40 6.80 -5.09
CA ARG A 29 12.68 7.57 -3.89
C ARG A 29 13.12 6.66 -2.75
N GLN A 30 14.19 7.07 -2.08
CA GLN A 30 14.78 6.37 -0.96
C GLN A 30 14.13 6.87 0.33
N LEU A 31 13.30 6.01 0.94
CA LEU A 31 12.48 6.33 2.10
C LEU A 31 13.21 6.01 3.41
N PHE A 32 12.97 6.80 4.46
CA PHE A 32 13.52 6.59 5.81
C PHE A 32 12.58 5.79 6.74
N VAL A 33 11.86 4.84 6.16
CA VAL A 33 10.89 3.94 6.85
C VAL A 33 11.58 2.81 7.63
N ASP A 34 12.89 2.70 7.54
CA ASP A 34 13.75 1.79 8.27
C ASP A 34 15.18 2.39 8.35
N ASP A 35 16.10 1.65 8.97
CA ASP A 35 17.50 2.04 9.08
C ASP A 35 18.37 1.57 7.92
N PHE A 36 17.84 0.93 6.87
CA PHE A 36 18.64 0.28 5.80
C PHE A 36 19.65 1.23 5.12
N LEU A 37 19.28 2.49 4.95
CA LEU A 37 20.09 3.50 4.27
C LEU A 37 20.97 4.33 5.22
N VAL A 38 20.73 4.26 6.52
CA VAL A 38 21.29 5.20 7.51
C VAL A 38 22.53 4.60 8.16
N GLU A 39 23.70 5.25 7.98
CA GLU A 39 24.93 4.86 8.66
C GLU A 39 24.98 5.44 10.08
N ASN A 40 24.70 6.73 10.21
CA ASN A 40 24.69 7.42 11.50
C ASN A 40 23.82 8.68 11.46
N THR A 41 23.38 9.09 12.64
CA THR A 41 22.65 10.34 12.85
C THR A 41 23.12 11.05 14.11
N THR A 42 23.09 12.38 14.10
CA THR A 42 23.36 13.23 15.27
C THR A 42 22.27 14.27 15.38
N GLY A 43 21.60 14.39 16.54
CA GLY A 43 20.55 15.39 16.75
C GLY A 43 19.31 15.20 15.85
N ILE A 44 19.02 13.95 15.47
CA ILE A 44 17.90 13.58 14.60
C ILE A 44 16.88 12.76 15.38
N GLU A 45 15.60 13.06 15.17
CA GLU A 45 14.46 12.27 15.61
C GLU A 45 13.75 11.67 14.40
N ARG A 46 13.40 10.39 14.48
CA ARG A 46 12.51 9.75 13.49
C ARG A 46 11.05 10.03 13.85
N ARG A 47 10.30 10.68 12.97
CA ARG A 47 8.87 11.00 13.19
C ARG A 47 8.00 10.24 12.19
N TRP A 48 6.97 9.57 12.69
CA TRP A 48 5.99 8.84 11.88
C TRP A 48 4.72 9.67 11.69
N TYR A 49 4.15 9.65 10.48
CA TYR A 49 2.93 10.40 10.17
C TYR A 49 1.86 9.47 9.60
N ARG A 50 0.61 9.97 9.59
CA ARG A 50 -0.57 9.21 9.22
C ARG A 50 -1.43 10.01 8.27
N PRO A 51 -2.11 9.35 7.32
CA PRO A 51 -3.00 10.03 6.41
C PRO A 51 -4.21 10.58 7.18
N VAL A 52 -4.70 11.73 6.75
CA VAL A 52 -5.91 12.36 7.28
C VAL A 52 -7.10 11.92 6.42
N LYS A 53 -8.17 11.43 7.04
CA LYS A 53 -9.39 11.03 6.32
C LYS A 53 -10.02 12.25 5.66
N TYR A 54 -10.32 12.15 4.37
CA TYR A 54 -11.00 13.20 3.62
C TYR A 54 -12.39 13.48 4.21
N SER A 55 -12.69 14.76 4.45
CA SER A 55 -13.94 15.19 5.09
C SER A 55 -15.18 14.91 4.24
N GLY A 56 -15.02 14.76 2.91
CA GLY A 56 -16.10 14.39 1.99
C GLY A 56 -16.39 12.88 1.91
N ASN A 57 -15.76 12.06 2.75
CA ASN A 57 -16.04 10.63 2.78
C ASN A 57 -17.48 10.31 3.27
N PRO A 58 -18.09 9.21 2.80
CA PRO A 58 -17.57 8.26 1.80
C PRO A 58 -17.73 8.77 0.36
N ILE A 59 -16.74 8.43 -0.49
CA ILE A 59 -16.70 8.76 -1.93
C ILE A 59 -17.45 7.76 -2.81
N LEU A 60 -17.68 6.54 -2.32
CA LEU A 60 -18.57 5.56 -2.95
C LEU A 60 -19.57 5.05 -1.92
N LYS A 61 -20.85 5.15 -2.28
CA LYS A 61 -22.00 4.72 -1.48
C LYS A 61 -22.98 3.94 -2.36
N VAL A 62 -23.95 3.32 -1.71
CA VAL A 62 -24.99 2.51 -2.34
C VAL A 62 -25.96 3.39 -3.13
N GLU A 63 -26.07 3.13 -4.43
CA GLU A 63 -26.93 3.88 -5.37
C GLU A 63 -27.71 2.96 -6.31
N THR A 64 -27.21 1.76 -6.60
CA THR A 64 -27.79 0.81 -7.56
C THR A 64 -28.51 -0.37 -6.90
N GLU A 65 -29.36 -1.08 -7.66
CA GLU A 65 -30.04 -2.29 -7.17
C GLU A 65 -29.07 -3.44 -6.84
N LEU A 66 -27.94 -3.54 -7.56
CA LEU A 66 -26.89 -4.50 -7.21
C LEU A 66 -26.31 -4.19 -5.82
N GLU A 67 -26.01 -2.92 -5.56
CA GLU A 67 -25.42 -2.47 -4.29
C GLU A 67 -26.40 -2.54 -3.13
N LYS A 68 -27.71 -2.33 -3.37
CA LYS A 68 -28.75 -2.48 -2.36
C LYS A 68 -28.84 -3.90 -1.83
N ASN A 69 -28.49 -4.88 -2.68
CA ASN A 69 -28.56 -6.32 -2.41
C ASN A 69 -29.96 -6.76 -2.01
N ALA A 70 -30.66 -7.49 -2.90
CA ALA A 70 -32.01 -7.99 -2.61
C ALA A 70 -32.10 -8.85 -1.33
N SER A 71 -30.98 -9.41 -0.88
CA SER A 71 -30.86 -10.18 0.37
C SER A 71 -30.78 -9.30 1.63
N GLY A 72 -30.80 -7.96 1.49
CA GLY A 72 -31.00 -7.01 2.57
C GLY A 72 -29.73 -6.37 3.16
N ASN A 73 -28.55 -6.54 2.55
CA ASN A 73 -27.31 -5.90 3.04
C ASN A 73 -26.66 -4.98 2.01
N PRO A 74 -27.01 -3.69 2.06
CA PRO A 74 -26.51 -2.72 1.10
C PRO A 74 -25.02 -2.43 1.33
N GLY A 75 -24.25 -2.35 0.26
CA GLY A 75 -22.82 -2.03 0.32
C GLY A 75 -22.20 -1.69 -1.03
N ALA A 76 -21.18 -0.82 -1.00
CA ALA A 76 -20.36 -0.50 -2.17
C ALA A 76 -18.89 -0.35 -1.73
N ALA A 77 -18.15 -1.45 -1.76
CA ALA A 77 -16.82 -1.53 -1.14
C ALA A 77 -15.84 -2.37 -1.98
N PRO A 78 -14.72 -1.81 -2.46
CA PRO A 78 -13.78 -2.54 -3.31
C PRO A 78 -13.17 -3.76 -2.64
N LYS A 79 -13.00 -3.74 -1.31
CA LYS A 79 -12.14 -4.71 -0.63
C LYS A 79 -10.80 -4.75 -1.39
N ASP A 80 -10.21 -5.91 -1.61
CA ASP A 80 -8.97 -6.01 -2.39
C ASP A 80 -9.20 -5.96 -3.91
N GLY A 81 -10.45 -5.81 -4.37
CA GLY A 81 -10.80 -5.64 -5.79
C GLY A 81 -10.03 -4.50 -6.44
N GLY A 82 -9.90 -3.36 -5.76
CA GLY A 82 -8.85 -2.40 -6.06
C GLY A 82 -9.30 -1.11 -6.74
N VAL A 83 -8.43 -0.10 -6.66
CA VAL A 83 -8.52 1.18 -7.37
C VAL A 83 -7.17 1.42 -8.06
N TYR A 84 -7.21 1.62 -9.37
CA TYR A 84 -6.02 1.81 -10.20
C TYR A 84 -6.24 2.94 -11.20
N TRP A 85 -5.19 3.71 -11.48
CA TRP A 85 -5.13 4.62 -12.62
C TRP A 85 -4.85 3.83 -13.89
N ASP A 86 -5.66 4.07 -14.92
CA ASP A 86 -5.41 3.57 -16.27
C ASP A 86 -4.69 4.64 -17.08
N GLU A 87 -3.45 4.36 -17.44
CA GLU A 87 -2.58 5.29 -18.15
C GLU A 87 -2.94 5.50 -19.62
N ASN A 88 -3.74 4.60 -20.21
CA ASN A 88 -4.16 4.70 -21.61
C ASN A 88 -5.49 5.45 -21.73
N GLU A 89 -6.41 5.22 -20.80
CA GLU A 89 -7.73 5.86 -20.77
C GLU A 89 -7.73 7.18 -19.97
N HIS A 90 -6.70 7.43 -19.16
CA HIS A 90 -6.58 8.58 -18.27
C HIS A 90 -7.76 8.71 -17.28
N ILE A 91 -8.15 7.57 -16.71
CA ILE A 91 -9.22 7.48 -15.70
C ILE A 91 -8.80 6.56 -14.56
N PHE A 92 -9.42 6.71 -13.40
CA PHE A 92 -9.38 5.70 -12.35
C PHE A 92 -10.42 4.61 -12.63
N LYS A 93 -10.02 3.36 -12.38
CA LYS A 93 -10.84 2.15 -12.48
C LYS A 93 -10.95 1.52 -11.10
N MET A 94 -12.16 1.08 -10.72
CA MET A 94 -12.42 0.40 -9.46
C MET A 94 -13.17 -0.90 -9.69
N TRP A 95 -12.70 -1.98 -9.04
CA TRP A 95 -13.41 -3.25 -8.96
C TRP A 95 -13.92 -3.46 -7.55
N TYR A 96 -15.22 -3.66 -7.38
CA TYR A 96 -15.82 -3.60 -6.06
C TYR A 96 -16.94 -4.58 -5.76
N GLU A 97 -17.13 -4.89 -4.49
CA GLU A 97 -18.26 -5.68 -4.01
C GLU A 97 -19.49 -4.76 -3.98
N ALA A 98 -20.46 -5.08 -4.82
CA ALA A 98 -21.77 -4.44 -4.87
C ALA A 98 -22.76 -5.28 -4.07
N GLY A 99 -23.01 -4.87 -2.84
CA GLY A 99 -23.83 -5.59 -1.87
C GLY A 99 -23.06 -6.70 -1.15
N TRP A 100 -23.25 -6.82 0.17
CA TRP A 100 -22.51 -7.81 0.97
C TRP A 100 -22.72 -9.25 0.44
N LEU A 101 -21.62 -9.92 0.06
CA LEU A 101 -21.61 -11.28 -0.51
C LEU A 101 -22.52 -11.47 -1.73
N ASN A 102 -22.75 -10.41 -2.51
CA ASN A 102 -23.64 -10.47 -3.67
C ASN A 102 -22.86 -10.67 -4.98
N THR A 103 -22.14 -9.66 -5.46
CA THR A 103 -21.36 -9.75 -6.70
C THR A 103 -20.19 -8.78 -6.71
N GLN A 104 -19.24 -8.97 -7.64
CA GLN A 104 -18.33 -7.90 -8.05
C GLN A 104 -18.91 -7.07 -9.19
N ALA A 105 -18.62 -5.79 -9.13
CA ALA A 105 -19.00 -4.75 -10.07
C ALA A 105 -17.80 -3.85 -10.37
N TYR A 106 -17.99 -2.90 -11.28
CA TYR A 106 -16.95 -2.02 -11.79
C TYR A 106 -17.42 -0.57 -11.85
N ALA A 107 -16.51 0.35 -11.56
CA ALA A 107 -16.77 1.79 -11.61
C ALA A 107 -15.57 2.53 -12.19
N THR A 108 -15.82 3.70 -12.77
CA THR A 108 -14.79 4.58 -13.35
C THR A 108 -14.89 5.97 -12.76
N SER A 109 -13.79 6.71 -12.77
CA SER A 109 -13.76 8.09 -12.27
C SER A 109 -12.69 8.91 -12.98
N THR A 110 -13.00 10.15 -13.33
CA THR A 110 -12.02 11.08 -13.91
C THR A 110 -11.22 11.83 -12.85
N ASP A 111 -11.65 11.85 -11.59
CA ASP A 111 -11.03 12.61 -10.49
C ASP A 111 -10.61 11.74 -9.28
N GLY A 112 -10.99 10.46 -9.28
CA GLY A 112 -10.77 9.48 -8.21
C GLY A 112 -11.73 9.63 -7.03
N ILE A 113 -12.71 10.54 -7.11
CA ILE A 113 -13.61 10.93 -6.02
C ILE A 113 -15.06 10.68 -6.42
N THR A 114 -15.45 11.10 -7.62
CA THR A 114 -16.79 10.93 -8.17
C THR A 114 -16.80 9.70 -9.09
N TRP A 115 -17.65 8.72 -8.79
CA TRP A 115 -17.65 7.42 -9.46
C TRP A 115 -18.88 7.17 -10.32
N GLU A 116 -18.63 6.82 -11.56
CA GLU A 116 -19.62 6.37 -12.54
C GLU A 116 -19.70 4.85 -12.60
N ARG A 117 -20.91 4.31 -12.82
CA ARG A 117 -21.20 2.87 -12.86
C ARG A 117 -21.65 2.48 -14.26
N PRO A 118 -20.72 2.24 -15.20
CA PRO A 118 -21.07 2.00 -16.59
C PRO A 118 -21.80 0.67 -16.75
N THR A 119 -22.79 0.61 -17.66
CA THR A 119 -23.39 -0.67 -18.04
C THR A 119 -22.43 -1.42 -18.97
N LEU A 120 -22.08 -2.67 -18.62
CA LEU A 120 -20.97 -3.38 -19.27
C LEU A 120 -21.39 -4.42 -20.32
N GLY A 121 -22.66 -4.82 -20.35
CA GLY A 121 -23.14 -5.85 -21.28
C GLY A 121 -22.63 -7.28 -20.97
N VAL A 122 -21.89 -7.49 -19.88
CA VAL A 122 -21.44 -8.81 -19.40
C VAL A 122 -22.50 -9.44 -18.49
N GLY A 123 -22.84 -8.74 -17.40
CA GLY A 123 -23.87 -9.14 -16.45
C GLY A 123 -24.95 -8.08 -16.32
N VAL A 124 -25.64 -8.08 -15.17
CA VAL A 124 -26.62 -7.03 -14.85
C VAL A 124 -25.85 -5.73 -14.55
N LEU A 125 -26.28 -4.60 -15.14
CA LEU A 125 -25.67 -3.28 -14.93
C LEU A 125 -24.14 -3.30 -15.13
N ASN A 126 -23.38 -3.04 -14.07
CA ASN A 126 -21.91 -2.95 -14.04
C ASN A 126 -21.24 -4.19 -13.44
N GLN A 127 -21.91 -5.34 -13.42
CA GLN A 127 -21.38 -6.61 -12.95
C GLN A 127 -20.29 -7.17 -13.88
N ILE A 128 -19.23 -7.76 -13.30
CA ILE A 128 -18.07 -8.29 -14.04
C ILE A 128 -17.89 -9.81 -14.00
N ILE A 129 -18.47 -10.50 -13.01
CA ILE A 129 -18.36 -11.97 -12.88
C ILE A 129 -19.74 -12.60 -12.62
N PRO A 130 -20.65 -12.57 -13.62
CA PRO A 130 -21.96 -13.17 -13.49
C PRO A 130 -21.85 -14.67 -13.16
N GLY A 131 -22.75 -15.16 -12.29
CA GLY A 131 -22.77 -16.56 -11.83
C GLY A 131 -21.86 -16.88 -10.64
N TYR A 132 -21.07 -15.92 -10.16
CA TYR A 132 -20.26 -16.05 -8.95
C TYR A 132 -20.66 -15.03 -7.89
N ALA A 133 -20.75 -15.47 -6.64
CA ALA A 133 -20.90 -14.61 -5.47
C ALA A 133 -19.59 -14.62 -4.69
N PRO A 134 -18.67 -13.67 -4.91
CA PRO A 134 -17.40 -13.63 -4.21
C PRO A 134 -17.55 -12.99 -2.83
N ASN A 135 -17.02 -13.65 -1.81
CA ASN A 135 -16.82 -13.07 -0.48
C ASN A 135 -15.59 -12.16 -0.46
N SER A 136 -14.57 -12.55 -1.21
CA SER A 136 -13.28 -11.87 -1.32
C SER A 136 -12.81 -11.94 -2.75
N SER A 137 -12.24 -10.84 -3.23
CA SER A 137 -11.69 -10.70 -4.57
C SER A 137 -10.47 -9.80 -4.51
N GLY A 138 -9.55 -9.97 -5.44
CA GLY A 138 -8.47 -9.03 -5.68
C GLY A 138 -8.13 -8.95 -7.15
N VAL A 139 -8.09 -7.72 -7.69
CA VAL A 139 -7.58 -7.45 -9.04
C VAL A 139 -6.17 -6.92 -8.95
N VAL A 140 -5.31 -7.42 -9.82
CA VAL A 140 -3.94 -6.95 -10.01
C VAL A 140 -3.79 -6.49 -11.45
N VAL A 141 -3.28 -5.26 -11.61
CA VAL A 141 -2.81 -4.74 -12.90
C VAL A 141 -1.33 -5.09 -13.01
N ASP A 142 -0.97 -5.69 -14.13
CA ASP A 142 0.39 -6.12 -14.41
C ASP A 142 0.86 -5.50 -15.73
N TYR A 143 1.74 -4.51 -15.59
CA TYR A 143 2.24 -3.67 -16.67
C TYR A 143 3.28 -4.38 -17.55
N ASP A 144 3.88 -5.46 -17.05
CA ASP A 144 4.86 -6.27 -17.78
C ASP A 144 4.21 -7.39 -18.60
N ALA A 145 2.91 -7.65 -18.38
CA ALA A 145 2.23 -8.77 -19.02
C ALA A 145 1.77 -8.47 -20.45
N PRO A 146 1.63 -9.52 -21.29
CA PRO A 146 0.95 -9.39 -22.57
C PRO A 146 -0.46 -8.79 -22.41
N ALA A 147 -0.86 -7.94 -23.36
CA ALA A 147 -2.12 -7.18 -23.30
C ALA A 147 -3.36 -8.05 -23.04
N TYR A 148 -3.40 -9.28 -23.55
CA TYR A 148 -4.54 -10.19 -23.38
C TYR A 148 -4.75 -10.68 -21.93
N GLU A 149 -3.74 -10.55 -21.08
CA GLU A 149 -3.76 -10.96 -19.68
C GLU A 149 -3.29 -9.86 -18.73
N ARG A 150 -3.35 -8.59 -19.15
CA ARG A 150 -2.94 -7.42 -18.36
C ARG A 150 -3.55 -7.41 -16.95
N TYR A 151 -4.84 -7.76 -16.83
CA TYR A 151 -5.55 -7.82 -15.57
C TYR A 151 -5.65 -9.26 -15.08
N LYS A 152 -5.43 -9.43 -13.78
CA LYS A 152 -5.56 -10.71 -13.07
C LYS A 152 -6.61 -10.56 -11.99
N ILE A 153 -7.48 -11.53 -11.84
CA ILE A 153 -8.39 -11.60 -10.69
C ILE A 153 -8.21 -12.91 -9.96
N TYR A 154 -8.19 -12.83 -8.65
CA TYR A 154 -8.52 -13.95 -7.78
C TYR A 154 -9.80 -13.63 -7.04
N PHE A 155 -10.68 -14.61 -6.86
CA PHE A 155 -11.83 -14.46 -5.99
C PHE A 155 -12.21 -15.76 -5.29
N ARG A 156 -12.86 -15.66 -4.14
CA ARG A 156 -13.30 -16.80 -3.33
C ARG A 156 -14.75 -16.59 -2.90
N PRO A 157 -15.64 -17.57 -3.09
CA PRO A 157 -17.02 -17.48 -2.63
C PRO A 157 -17.15 -17.56 -1.10
N PRO A 158 -18.33 -17.27 -0.52
CA PRO A 158 -18.64 -17.54 0.87
C PRO A 158 -18.33 -19.00 1.25
N ASN A 159 -18.01 -19.25 2.52
CA ASN A 159 -17.68 -20.60 2.98
C ASN A 159 -18.78 -21.63 2.69
N ALA A 160 -20.05 -21.23 2.73
CA ALA A 160 -21.19 -22.09 2.45
C ALA A 160 -21.30 -22.50 0.96
N GLU A 161 -20.69 -21.73 0.07
CA GLU A 161 -20.77 -21.89 -1.39
C GLU A 161 -19.43 -22.34 -2.01
N ALA A 162 -18.34 -22.23 -1.25
CA ALA A 162 -17.03 -22.70 -1.68
C ALA A 162 -17.00 -24.23 -1.79
N VAL A 163 -16.37 -24.75 -2.84
CA VAL A 163 -16.10 -26.19 -2.99
C VAL A 163 -15.36 -26.67 -1.73
N ASN A 164 -15.93 -27.64 -1.02
CA ASN A 164 -15.44 -28.13 0.28
C ASN A 164 -15.12 -27.02 1.31
N GLY A 165 -15.74 -25.84 1.18
CA GLY A 165 -15.58 -24.70 2.07
C GLY A 165 -14.28 -23.91 1.95
N ILE A 166 -13.37 -24.24 1.01
CA ILE A 166 -11.98 -23.74 1.04
C ILE A 166 -11.35 -23.31 -0.29
N TYR A 167 -11.97 -23.54 -1.45
CA TYR A 167 -11.36 -23.18 -2.74
C TYR A 167 -11.86 -21.84 -3.28
N GLY A 168 -10.98 -21.13 -4.00
CA GLY A 168 -11.30 -19.95 -4.79
C GLY A 168 -11.08 -20.20 -6.28
N TYR A 169 -11.02 -19.12 -7.04
CA TYR A 169 -10.84 -19.10 -8.48
C TYR A 169 -9.86 -18.01 -8.89
N ALA A 170 -9.17 -18.22 -10.01
CA ALA A 170 -8.32 -17.23 -10.64
C ALA A 170 -8.65 -17.12 -12.13
N ALA A 171 -8.55 -15.92 -12.69
CA ALA A 171 -8.80 -15.66 -14.11
C ALA A 171 -7.94 -14.48 -14.60
N ILE A 172 -7.85 -14.34 -15.92
CA ILE A 172 -7.13 -13.26 -16.60
C ILE A 172 -8.05 -12.49 -17.53
N SER A 173 -7.71 -11.23 -17.79
CA SER A 173 -8.48 -10.36 -18.66
C SER A 173 -7.58 -9.33 -19.36
N ALA A 174 -8.01 -8.91 -20.54
CA ALA A 174 -7.36 -7.84 -21.30
C ALA A 174 -7.82 -6.45 -20.85
N ASP A 175 -9.06 -6.33 -20.35
CA ASP A 175 -9.73 -5.06 -20.05
C ASP A 175 -10.21 -4.96 -18.58
N GLY A 176 -10.07 -6.03 -17.80
CA GLY A 176 -10.53 -6.11 -16.42
C GLY A 176 -12.06 -6.25 -16.30
N ILE A 177 -12.76 -6.49 -17.41
CA ILE A 177 -14.22 -6.63 -17.48
C ILE A 177 -14.58 -8.03 -17.96
N HIS A 178 -13.96 -8.50 -19.03
CA HIS A 178 -14.19 -9.82 -19.62
C HIS A 178 -13.12 -10.80 -19.14
N TRP A 179 -13.51 -11.68 -18.21
CA TRP A 179 -12.60 -12.64 -17.57
C TRP A 179 -12.60 -13.99 -18.30
N ASN A 180 -11.41 -14.48 -18.62
CA ASN A 180 -11.17 -15.73 -19.34
C ASN A 180 -10.27 -16.66 -18.53
N ASN A 181 -10.22 -17.94 -18.94
CA ASN A 181 -9.37 -18.97 -18.33
C ASN A 181 -9.59 -19.12 -16.82
N VAL A 182 -10.85 -19.16 -16.40
CA VAL A 182 -11.20 -19.36 -14.99
C VAL A 182 -10.73 -20.74 -14.53
N ILE A 183 -9.85 -20.77 -13.55
CA ILE A 183 -9.35 -22.00 -12.93
C ILE A 183 -9.66 -22.00 -11.44
N GLN A 184 -9.83 -23.20 -10.87
CA GLN A 184 -9.92 -23.36 -9.43
C GLN A 184 -8.54 -23.19 -8.78
N SER A 185 -8.48 -22.46 -7.66
CA SER A 185 -7.25 -22.29 -6.90
C SER A 185 -6.97 -23.45 -5.95
N GLY A 186 -5.81 -23.43 -5.30
CA GLY A 186 -5.57 -24.20 -4.09
C GLY A 186 -6.43 -23.72 -2.91
N ALA A 187 -6.43 -24.51 -1.83
CA ALA A 187 -7.21 -24.20 -0.63
C ALA A 187 -6.72 -22.94 0.08
N SER A 188 -7.64 -22.08 0.51
CA SER A 188 -7.38 -20.87 1.28
C SER A 188 -8.60 -20.45 2.12
N GLY A 189 -8.37 -19.58 3.10
CA GLY A 189 -9.44 -18.89 3.83
C GLY A 189 -10.01 -17.71 3.07
N ASP A 190 -11.17 -17.23 3.53
CA ASP A 190 -11.75 -15.95 3.10
C ASP A 190 -10.75 -14.82 3.35
N ARG A 191 -10.85 -13.71 2.60
CA ARG A 191 -9.95 -12.55 2.75
C ARG A 191 -8.48 -12.87 2.51
N SER A 192 -8.19 -13.93 1.75
CA SER A 192 -6.88 -14.07 1.09
C SER A 192 -6.74 -12.99 0.01
N THR A 193 -5.52 -12.52 -0.22
CA THR A 193 -5.19 -11.40 -1.10
C THR A 193 -4.01 -11.72 -1.98
N PHE A 194 -3.88 -10.95 -3.06
CA PHE A 194 -2.99 -11.25 -4.17
C PHE A 194 -2.46 -9.95 -4.71
N PHE A 195 -1.16 -9.90 -4.95
CA PHE A 195 -0.49 -8.72 -5.49
C PHE A 195 0.74 -9.13 -6.30
N TYR A 196 1.23 -8.23 -7.13
CA TYR A 196 2.46 -8.42 -7.89
C TYR A 196 3.62 -7.71 -7.19
N ASN A 197 4.75 -8.41 -7.06
CA ASN A 197 6.02 -7.84 -6.64
C ASN A 197 6.89 -7.68 -7.89
N PRO A 198 7.01 -6.45 -8.43
CA PRO A 198 7.76 -6.21 -9.66
C PRO A 198 9.27 -6.24 -9.42
N PHE A 199 9.77 -5.93 -8.21
CA PHE A 199 11.20 -6.06 -7.87
C PHE A 199 11.70 -7.51 -8.00
N ARG A 200 10.83 -8.49 -7.77
CA ARG A 200 11.15 -9.93 -7.88
C ARG A 200 10.51 -10.61 -9.07
N LYS A 201 9.62 -9.93 -9.80
CA LYS A 201 8.79 -10.47 -10.88
C LYS A 201 8.00 -11.71 -10.44
N LYS A 202 7.27 -11.54 -9.34
CA LYS A 202 6.49 -12.61 -8.70
C LYS A 202 5.08 -12.15 -8.36
N TYR A 203 4.09 -12.94 -8.72
CA TYR A 203 2.77 -12.88 -8.09
C TYR A 203 2.86 -13.50 -6.72
N VAL A 204 2.40 -12.78 -5.70
CA VAL A 204 2.36 -13.22 -4.32
C VAL A 204 0.92 -13.51 -3.93
N PHE A 205 0.71 -14.69 -3.38
CA PHE A 205 -0.54 -15.18 -2.83
C PHE A 205 -0.42 -15.10 -1.31
N SER A 206 -1.04 -14.09 -0.73
CA SER A 206 -1.17 -13.89 0.71
C SER A 206 -2.41 -14.64 1.16
N LEU A 207 -2.21 -15.82 1.73
CA LEU A 207 -3.29 -16.77 2.00
C LEU A 207 -3.69 -16.71 3.46
N ARG A 208 -4.96 -16.41 3.75
CA ARG A 208 -5.47 -16.56 5.11
C ARG A 208 -5.59 -18.06 5.41
N ASN A 209 -5.16 -18.47 6.60
CA ASN A 209 -5.41 -19.84 7.04
C ASN A 209 -6.92 -20.05 7.30
N GLY A 210 -7.55 -20.88 6.47
CA GLY A 210 -8.97 -21.27 6.60
C GLY A 210 -9.20 -22.55 7.40
N GLY A 211 -8.21 -23.02 8.17
CA GLY A 211 -8.26 -24.30 8.91
C GLY A 211 -7.78 -25.52 8.10
N GLY A 212 -7.61 -25.38 6.78
CA GLY A 212 -7.12 -26.44 5.89
C GLY A 212 -5.60 -26.48 5.67
N LEU A 213 -4.84 -25.50 6.16
CA LEU A 213 -3.39 -25.41 5.96
C LEU A 213 -2.59 -25.85 7.21
N SER A 214 -3.07 -25.51 8.41
CA SER A 214 -2.56 -26.00 9.70
C SER A 214 -3.48 -25.55 10.84
N PRO A 215 -3.64 -26.29 11.95
CA PRO A 215 -4.11 -25.69 13.20
C PRO A 215 -3.08 -24.63 13.63
N ALA A 216 -3.53 -23.41 13.88
CA ALA A 216 -2.70 -22.32 14.39
C ALA A 216 -3.31 -21.82 15.71
N PRO A 217 -2.55 -21.79 16.82
CA PRO A 217 -3.09 -21.33 18.10
C PRO A 217 -3.34 -19.82 18.14
N ASN A 218 -2.69 -19.05 17.25
CA ASN A 218 -2.64 -17.59 17.31
C ASN A 218 -3.72 -16.88 16.45
N GLY A 219 -4.90 -17.48 16.28
CA GLY A 219 -6.00 -16.88 15.53
C GLY A 219 -5.68 -16.67 14.03
N ARG A 220 -6.22 -15.62 13.41
CA ARG A 220 -6.01 -15.33 11.98
C ARG A 220 -4.55 -14.95 11.68
N ASN A 221 -3.99 -15.61 10.66
CA ASN A 221 -2.61 -15.44 10.19
C ASN A 221 -2.52 -15.68 8.67
N ARG A 222 -1.34 -15.36 8.12
CA ARG A 222 -1.04 -15.40 6.68
C ARG A 222 0.00 -16.46 6.35
N TRP A 223 -0.23 -17.08 5.21
CA TRP A 223 0.66 -18.02 4.54
C TRP A 223 1.07 -17.44 3.20
N TYR A 224 2.28 -17.74 2.80
CA TYR A 224 2.92 -17.19 1.62
C TYR A 224 3.04 -18.24 0.54
N ARG A 225 2.77 -17.81 -0.69
CA ARG A 225 3.19 -18.48 -1.90
C ARG A 225 3.53 -17.44 -2.95
N GLU A 226 4.48 -17.74 -3.81
CA GLU A 226 4.76 -16.93 -4.98
C GLU A 226 4.86 -17.77 -6.25
N SER A 227 4.69 -17.14 -7.40
CA SER A 227 4.89 -17.73 -8.73
C SER A 227 5.24 -16.65 -9.75
N SER A 228 5.98 -17.01 -10.79
CA SER A 228 6.21 -16.13 -11.95
C SER A 228 5.09 -16.18 -12.98
N ASN A 229 4.16 -17.14 -12.87
CA ASN A 229 2.96 -17.20 -13.69
C ASN A 229 1.73 -17.21 -12.78
N PHE A 230 0.77 -16.32 -13.05
CA PHE A 230 -0.37 -16.10 -12.18
C PHE A 230 -1.29 -17.33 -12.10
N LEU A 231 -1.70 -17.87 -13.24
CA LEU A 231 -2.65 -19.00 -13.28
C LEU A 231 -2.04 -20.28 -12.69
N SER A 232 -0.84 -20.68 -13.10
CA SER A 232 -0.18 -21.85 -12.49
C SER A 232 0.18 -21.60 -11.02
N GLY A 233 0.45 -20.33 -10.68
CA GLY A 233 0.58 -19.85 -9.32
C GLY A 233 -0.67 -20.12 -8.49
N ALA A 234 -1.87 -20.00 -9.06
CA ALA A 234 -3.12 -20.23 -8.35
C ALA A 234 -3.38 -21.71 -7.98
N SER A 235 -2.73 -22.67 -8.64
CA SER A 235 -2.90 -24.10 -8.37
C SER A 235 -1.88 -24.61 -7.33
N TRP A 236 -2.16 -24.40 -6.04
CA TRP A 236 -1.29 -24.85 -4.95
C TRP A 236 -1.85 -26.01 -4.12
N SER A 237 -0.95 -26.76 -3.51
CA SER A 237 -1.22 -27.69 -2.42
C SER A 237 -0.62 -27.17 -1.10
N PRO A 238 -0.97 -27.75 0.07
CA PRO A 238 -0.35 -27.40 1.34
C PRO A 238 1.19 -27.48 1.36
N ARG A 239 1.82 -28.27 0.47
CA ARG A 239 3.28 -28.36 0.37
C ARG A 239 3.92 -27.16 -0.31
N ASN A 240 3.14 -26.33 -0.98
CA ASN A 240 3.63 -25.19 -1.76
C ASN A 240 3.40 -23.84 -1.06
N VAL A 241 2.97 -23.86 0.20
CA VAL A 241 2.71 -22.69 1.01
C VAL A 241 3.55 -22.75 2.27
N VAL A 242 4.04 -21.61 2.72
CA VAL A 242 4.82 -21.50 3.97
C VAL A 242 4.15 -20.52 4.91
N TYR A 243 4.29 -20.73 6.22
CA TYR A 243 3.82 -19.74 7.19
C TYR A 243 4.55 -18.41 6.94
N TRP A 244 3.80 -17.31 6.94
CA TRP A 244 4.34 -15.99 6.63
C TRP A 244 4.38 -15.09 7.84
N CYS A 245 3.22 -14.65 8.33
CA CYS A 245 3.13 -13.67 9.41
C CYS A 245 1.75 -13.70 10.10
N GLY A 246 1.70 -13.10 11.29
CA GLY A 246 0.50 -12.91 12.12
C GLY A 246 0.59 -11.56 12.82
N ALA A 247 -0.41 -11.25 13.67
CA ALA A 247 -0.27 -10.13 14.61
C ALA A 247 0.77 -10.51 15.65
N ASP A 248 1.60 -9.55 16.05
CA ASP A 248 2.72 -9.77 16.98
C ASP A 248 2.41 -9.21 18.38
N ASN A 249 3.38 -9.28 19.29
CA ASN A 249 3.26 -8.81 20.68
C ASN A 249 3.27 -7.29 20.81
N LEU A 250 3.65 -6.56 19.74
CA LEU A 250 3.56 -5.10 19.70
C LEU A 250 2.19 -4.64 19.18
N ASP A 251 1.41 -5.52 18.55
CA ASP A 251 0.02 -5.25 18.23
C ASP A 251 -0.82 -5.30 19.52
N GLU A 252 -1.03 -4.12 20.12
CA GLU A 252 -1.81 -3.98 21.36
C GLU A 252 -3.31 -4.23 21.15
N PRO A 253 -3.99 -4.89 22.12
CA PRO A 253 -5.44 -4.98 22.16
C PRO A 253 -6.11 -3.61 22.13
N ASP A 254 -7.32 -3.56 21.58
CA ASP A 254 -8.21 -2.43 21.85
C ASP A 254 -8.55 -2.39 23.36
N PRO A 255 -8.40 -1.25 24.03
CA PRO A 255 -8.56 -1.16 25.49
C PRO A 255 -10.01 -1.38 25.95
N GLU A 256 -11.02 -1.16 25.10
CA GLU A 256 -12.42 -1.37 25.43
C GLU A 256 -12.85 -2.82 25.20
N VAL A 257 -12.31 -3.46 24.16
CA VAL A 257 -12.68 -4.83 23.77
C VAL A 257 -11.81 -5.87 24.49
N GLY A 258 -10.52 -5.60 24.68
CA GLY A 258 -9.60 -6.41 25.49
C GLY A 258 -9.24 -7.78 24.91
N ILE A 259 -9.45 -8.03 23.61
CA ILE A 259 -9.09 -9.31 22.97
C ILE A 259 -7.72 -9.24 22.30
N THR A 260 -7.05 -10.39 22.26
CA THR A 260 -5.77 -10.53 21.56
C THR A 260 -5.91 -10.18 20.06
N PRO A 261 -5.09 -9.26 19.53
CA PRO A 261 -5.14 -8.92 18.12
C PRO A 261 -4.73 -10.07 17.21
N GLU A 262 -5.36 -10.11 16.03
CA GLU A 262 -5.11 -11.09 14.97
C GLU A 262 -4.92 -10.42 13.62
N LEU A 263 -4.13 -11.03 12.73
CA LEU A 263 -3.88 -10.48 11.40
C LEU A 263 -4.95 -10.96 10.41
N TYR A 264 -5.84 -10.06 10.03
CA TYR A 264 -6.99 -10.36 9.19
C TYR A 264 -6.61 -10.41 7.71
N ASN A 265 -5.85 -9.41 7.24
CA ASN A 265 -5.42 -9.25 5.86
C ASN A 265 -4.01 -8.65 5.76
N VAL A 266 -3.24 -9.03 4.73
CA VAL A 266 -2.04 -8.31 4.26
C VAL A 266 -2.17 -8.11 2.77
N ASN A 267 -2.34 -6.87 2.34
CA ASN A 267 -2.23 -6.47 0.94
C ASN A 267 -0.96 -5.64 0.73
N ALA A 268 -0.39 -5.63 -0.46
CA ALA A 268 0.83 -4.90 -0.75
C ALA A 268 0.92 -4.43 -2.20
N ILE A 269 1.72 -3.39 -2.44
CA ILE A 269 2.03 -2.88 -3.77
C ILE A 269 3.44 -2.29 -3.78
N ALA A 270 4.09 -2.26 -4.94
CA ALA A 270 5.35 -1.54 -5.06
C ALA A 270 5.11 -0.03 -5.00
N TYR A 271 5.87 0.65 -4.15
CA TYR A 271 5.89 2.09 -4.04
C TYR A 271 7.34 2.56 -3.91
N GLU A 272 7.79 3.35 -4.88
CA GLU A 272 9.14 3.86 -5.00
C GLU A 272 10.18 2.72 -4.95
N SER A 273 10.95 2.63 -3.86
CA SER A 273 12.04 1.67 -3.66
C SER A 273 11.66 0.47 -2.78
N VAL A 274 10.39 0.35 -2.37
CA VAL A 274 9.94 -0.68 -1.42
C VAL A 274 8.59 -1.29 -1.83
N MET A 275 8.29 -2.47 -1.29
CA MET A 275 6.91 -2.94 -1.20
C MET A 275 6.23 -2.26 -0.01
N LEU A 276 5.15 -1.52 -0.27
CA LEU A 276 4.26 -0.93 0.72
C LEU A 276 3.18 -1.93 1.10
N GLY A 277 3.09 -2.29 2.38
CA GLY A 277 2.14 -3.25 2.93
C GLY A 277 1.08 -2.58 3.79
N MET A 278 -0.17 -3.05 3.64
CA MET A 278 -1.30 -2.71 4.49
C MET A 278 -1.75 -3.95 5.26
N LEU A 279 -1.43 -3.96 6.55
CA LEU A 279 -1.74 -5.04 7.49
C LEU A 279 -3.03 -4.67 8.22
N GLN A 280 -4.10 -5.41 7.95
CA GLN A 280 -5.38 -5.24 8.63
C GLN A 280 -5.38 -6.04 9.93
N ILE A 281 -5.33 -5.35 11.06
CA ILE A 281 -5.35 -5.96 12.39
C ILE A 281 -6.77 -5.98 12.92
N PHE A 282 -7.24 -7.17 13.29
CA PHE A 282 -8.50 -7.37 14.00
C PHE A 282 -8.32 -7.09 15.48
N LEU A 283 -9.16 -6.19 16.00
CA LEU A 283 -9.15 -5.74 17.38
C LEU A 283 -10.45 -6.11 18.13
N GLY A 284 -11.35 -6.84 17.44
CA GLY A 284 -12.62 -7.27 18.01
C GLY A 284 -13.75 -6.25 17.90
N PRO A 285 -14.91 -6.49 18.50
CA PRO A 285 -15.29 -7.73 19.18
C PRO A 285 -15.41 -8.94 18.24
N GLN A 286 -15.62 -10.13 18.82
CA GLN A 286 -15.84 -11.35 18.03
C GLN A 286 -17.17 -11.31 17.28
N ASN A 287 -17.26 -12.11 16.21
CA ASN A 287 -18.42 -12.12 15.31
C ASN A 287 -19.75 -12.32 16.03
N GLU A 288 -19.80 -13.14 17.08
CA GLU A 288 -21.02 -13.42 17.85
C GLU A 288 -21.57 -12.16 18.52
N GLN A 289 -20.68 -11.35 19.12
CA GLN A 289 -21.06 -10.08 19.75
C GLN A 289 -21.42 -9.03 18.69
N CYS A 290 -20.64 -8.92 17.62
CA CYS A 290 -20.96 -8.04 16.48
C CYS A 290 -22.34 -8.36 15.92
N LYS A 291 -22.65 -9.65 15.72
CA LYS A 291 -23.95 -10.14 15.26
C LYS A 291 -25.06 -9.78 16.25
N ALA A 292 -24.86 -10.02 17.54
CA ALA A 292 -25.85 -9.73 18.56
C ALA A 292 -26.20 -8.24 18.63
N LEU A 293 -25.25 -7.35 18.34
CA LEU A 293 -25.44 -5.90 18.43
C LEU A 293 -25.71 -5.21 17.08
N GLY A 294 -25.52 -5.91 15.95
CA GLY A 294 -25.62 -5.29 14.63
C GLY A 294 -24.48 -4.31 14.30
N ILE A 295 -23.36 -4.38 15.03
CA ILE A 295 -22.19 -3.50 14.83
C ILE A 295 -21.09 -4.22 14.07
N PRO A 296 -20.31 -3.53 13.23
CA PRO A 296 -19.15 -4.13 12.59
C PRO A 296 -18.09 -4.49 13.64
N LYS A 297 -17.25 -5.46 13.30
CA LYS A 297 -16.00 -5.71 14.03
C LYS A 297 -15.03 -4.55 13.83
N ARG A 298 -14.19 -4.23 14.79
CA ARG A 298 -13.09 -3.27 14.66
C ARG A 298 -11.90 -3.96 13.98
N THR A 299 -11.47 -3.36 12.88
CA THR A 299 -10.19 -3.68 12.27
C THR A 299 -9.52 -2.39 11.87
N ASP A 300 -8.23 -2.27 12.12
CA ASP A 300 -7.46 -1.09 11.76
C ASP A 300 -6.40 -1.46 10.73
N LEU A 301 -6.05 -0.50 9.87
CA LEU A 301 -4.92 -0.66 8.96
C LEU A 301 -3.64 -0.16 9.62
N LYS A 302 -2.65 -1.03 9.65
CA LYS A 302 -1.28 -0.71 10.03
C LYS A 302 -0.39 -0.81 8.80
N VAL A 303 0.62 0.05 8.72
CA VAL A 303 1.56 0.09 7.60
C VAL A 303 2.76 -0.82 7.86
N GLY A 304 3.29 -1.44 6.80
CA GLY A 304 4.56 -2.14 6.81
C GLY A 304 5.33 -1.89 5.52
N PHE A 305 6.64 -2.07 5.54
CA PHE A 305 7.53 -1.84 4.43
C PHE A 305 8.43 -3.05 4.23
N SER A 306 8.68 -3.43 2.98
CA SER A 306 9.52 -4.58 2.67
C SER A 306 10.46 -4.27 1.52
N ARG A 307 11.75 -4.55 1.72
CA ARG A 307 12.80 -4.40 0.70
C ARG A 307 13.07 -5.71 -0.06
N ASP A 308 12.80 -6.85 0.57
CA ASP A 308 12.99 -8.18 -0.02
C ASP A 308 11.67 -8.82 -0.50
N GLY A 309 10.54 -8.14 -0.30
CA GLY A 309 9.21 -8.60 -0.67
C GLY A 309 8.66 -9.74 0.20
N PHE A 310 9.32 -10.08 1.31
CA PHE A 310 8.89 -11.14 2.22
C PHE A 310 8.84 -10.65 3.67
N HIS A 311 9.87 -9.98 4.18
CA HIS A 311 9.92 -9.52 5.57
C HIS A 311 9.41 -8.08 5.70
N TRP A 312 8.58 -7.83 6.72
CA TRP A 312 7.92 -6.55 6.95
C TRP A 312 8.58 -5.78 8.10
N SER A 313 9.26 -4.68 7.77
CA SER A 313 9.59 -3.63 8.74
C SER A 313 8.32 -2.83 9.07
N ARG A 314 8.07 -2.55 10.34
CA ARG A 314 6.85 -1.89 10.82
C ARG A 314 7.23 -0.86 11.89
N PRO A 315 6.51 0.27 12.02
CA PRO A 315 6.70 1.20 13.13
C PRO A 315 6.59 0.49 14.49
N ASP A 316 7.52 0.76 15.41
CA ASP A 316 7.61 0.05 16.71
C ASP A 316 6.37 0.23 17.58
N ASP A 317 5.75 1.41 17.52
CA ASP A 317 4.52 1.73 18.27
C ASP A 317 3.28 0.99 17.74
N ARG A 318 3.39 0.35 16.57
CA ARG A 318 2.30 -0.34 15.86
C ARG A 318 1.03 0.50 15.77
N THR A 319 1.11 1.82 15.78
CA THR A 319 -0.11 2.60 15.82
C THR A 319 -0.84 2.48 14.48
N SER A 320 -2.17 2.46 14.52
CA SER A 320 -3.02 2.44 13.34
C SER A 320 -2.69 3.58 12.37
N PHE A 321 -2.38 3.20 11.13
CA PHE A 321 -2.13 4.11 10.01
C PHE A 321 -3.45 4.70 9.49
N ILE A 322 -4.47 3.85 9.30
CA ILE A 322 -5.86 4.28 9.08
C ILE A 322 -6.74 3.54 10.11
N PRO A 323 -7.19 4.21 11.19
CA PRO A 323 -7.98 3.58 12.23
C PRO A 323 -9.47 3.48 11.86
N SER A 324 -10.19 2.53 12.45
CA SER A 324 -11.65 2.56 12.52
C SER A 324 -12.11 3.77 13.32
N ALA A 325 -13.09 4.52 12.80
CA ALA A 325 -13.54 5.75 13.44
C ALA A 325 -14.39 5.52 14.70
N GLY A 326 -15.04 4.36 14.83
CA GLY A 326 -15.95 4.07 15.93
C GLY A 326 -17.23 4.92 15.89
N GLY A 327 -17.97 4.92 17.01
CA GLY A 327 -19.12 5.80 17.23
C GLY A 327 -20.20 5.71 16.13
N SER A 328 -20.57 6.87 15.58
CA SER A 328 -21.60 7.04 14.53
C SER A 328 -21.01 7.25 13.13
N ALA A 329 -19.70 7.08 12.95
CA ALA A 329 -19.06 7.27 11.65
C ALA A 329 -19.49 6.18 10.65
N TRP A 330 -19.47 6.50 9.35
CA TRP A 330 -19.79 5.53 8.30
C TRP A 330 -18.79 4.37 8.25
N ASP A 331 -17.53 4.63 8.64
CA ASP A 331 -16.45 3.67 8.81
C ASP A 331 -16.23 3.33 10.29
N LYS A 332 -17.35 3.12 11.02
CA LYS A 332 -17.38 2.74 12.44
C LYS A 332 -16.43 1.58 12.72
N GLY A 333 -16.40 0.59 11.83
CA GLY A 333 -15.49 -0.53 11.94
C GLY A 333 -15.24 -1.18 10.59
N TYR A 334 -14.55 -2.31 10.68
CA TYR A 334 -14.18 -3.18 9.58
C TYR A 334 -13.41 -2.45 8.49
N VAL A 335 -12.52 -1.54 8.89
CA VAL A 335 -11.66 -0.77 7.99
C VAL A 335 -10.65 -1.68 7.32
N GLN A 336 -10.56 -1.60 5.98
CA GLN A 336 -9.68 -2.46 5.17
C GLN A 336 -9.06 -1.67 4.03
N SER A 337 -7.90 -2.14 3.60
CA SER A 337 -7.18 -1.61 2.45
C SER A 337 -7.83 -2.07 1.16
N VAL A 338 -7.43 -1.40 0.09
CA VAL A 338 -7.92 -1.66 -1.25
C VAL A 338 -6.74 -2.09 -2.12
N GLY A 339 -6.98 -2.95 -3.12
CA GLY A 339 -5.99 -3.21 -4.18
C GLY A 339 -5.53 -1.88 -4.80
N GLY A 340 -4.25 -1.77 -5.15
CA GLY A 340 -3.65 -0.49 -5.53
C GLY A 340 -3.15 0.35 -4.34
N ILE A 341 -3.74 0.16 -3.14
CA ILE A 341 -3.44 0.82 -1.86
C ILE A 341 -3.56 2.35 -1.89
N CYS A 342 -2.76 3.02 -2.70
CA CYS A 342 -2.81 4.46 -2.91
C CYS A 342 -2.54 4.86 -4.36
N SER A 343 -3.03 6.04 -4.71
CA SER A 343 -2.67 6.74 -5.95
C SER A 343 -1.81 7.96 -5.66
N VAL A 344 -0.91 8.27 -6.59
CA VAL A 344 -0.07 9.47 -6.56
C VAL A 344 -0.77 10.59 -7.33
N VAL A 345 -1.24 11.62 -6.64
CA VAL A 345 -1.90 12.77 -7.27
C VAL A 345 -1.14 14.04 -6.86
N GLY A 346 -0.22 14.46 -7.74
CA GLY A 346 0.71 15.55 -7.46
C GLY A 346 1.56 15.25 -6.23
N ASP A 347 1.43 16.10 -5.20
CA ASP A 347 2.16 15.99 -3.94
C ASP A 347 1.45 15.14 -2.86
N GLN A 348 0.43 14.38 -3.25
CA GLN A 348 -0.44 13.60 -2.38
C GLN A 348 -0.37 12.10 -2.66
N LEU A 349 -0.40 11.30 -1.59
CA LEU A 349 -0.87 9.92 -1.65
C LEU A 349 -2.32 9.89 -1.20
N ARG A 350 -3.20 9.38 -2.07
CA ARG A 350 -4.60 9.13 -1.76
C ARG A 350 -4.80 7.66 -1.50
N PHE A 351 -4.96 7.29 -0.23
CA PHE A 351 -5.22 5.92 0.20
C PHE A 351 -6.71 5.63 0.13
N TYR A 352 -7.10 4.69 -0.73
CA TYR A 352 -8.46 4.19 -0.78
C TYR A 352 -8.64 3.13 0.31
N TYR A 353 -9.71 3.26 1.08
CA TYR A 353 -10.04 2.32 2.15
C TYR A 353 -11.55 2.10 2.19
N ILE A 354 -11.97 0.96 2.76
CA ILE A 354 -13.39 0.69 2.99
C ILE A 354 -13.69 0.74 4.48
N GLY A 355 -14.96 0.91 4.81
CA GLY A 355 -15.46 0.85 6.18
C GLY A 355 -16.93 0.43 6.19
N PHE A 356 -17.39 -0.03 7.35
CA PHE A 356 -18.75 -0.47 7.57
C PHE A 356 -19.35 0.33 8.72
N ARG A 357 -20.61 0.76 8.54
CA ARG A 357 -21.38 1.37 9.62
C ARG A 357 -22.04 0.31 10.50
N GLY A 358 -22.46 -0.79 9.89
CA GLY A 358 -23.38 -1.74 10.49
C GLY A 358 -24.82 -1.21 10.54
N ASP A 359 -25.67 -1.93 11.25
CA ASP A 359 -27.07 -1.61 11.45
C ASP A 359 -27.58 -2.23 12.76
N GLU A 360 -27.58 -1.40 13.80
CA GLU A 360 -27.99 -1.74 15.16
C GLU A 360 -29.50 -2.00 15.28
N THR A 361 -30.29 -1.67 14.25
CA THR A 361 -31.72 -1.99 14.20
C THR A 361 -32.00 -3.45 13.79
N ARG A 362 -30.97 -4.17 13.33
CA ARG A 362 -31.07 -5.58 12.89
C ARG A 362 -30.16 -6.53 13.70
N PRO A 363 -30.23 -6.53 15.04
CA PRO A 363 -29.44 -7.41 15.88
C PRO A 363 -29.79 -8.89 15.65
N GLY A 364 -28.84 -9.80 15.88
CA GLY A 364 -29.04 -11.25 15.85
C GLY A 364 -29.14 -11.89 14.47
N THR A 365 -29.25 -11.10 13.39
CA THR A 365 -29.43 -11.61 12.02
C THR A 365 -28.12 -11.94 11.31
N GLY A 366 -26.98 -11.42 11.79
CA GLY A 366 -25.67 -11.49 11.13
C GLY A 366 -25.54 -10.52 9.94
N TYR A 367 -26.68 -10.06 9.43
CA TYR A 367 -26.76 -9.07 8.36
C TYR A 367 -26.41 -7.66 8.86
N GLY A 368 -26.91 -7.27 10.04
CA GLY A 368 -26.67 -5.94 10.63
C GLY A 368 -25.18 -5.57 10.73
N MET A 369 -24.32 -6.47 11.21
CA MET A 369 -22.88 -6.18 11.38
C MET A 369 -22.11 -5.95 10.06
N HIS A 370 -22.71 -6.29 8.92
CA HIS A 370 -22.11 -6.18 7.59
C HIS A 370 -22.87 -5.23 6.67
N ALA A 371 -23.82 -4.47 7.21
CA ALA A 371 -24.59 -3.51 6.45
C ALA A 371 -23.84 -2.18 6.27
N ASN A 372 -24.25 -1.43 5.24
CA ASN A 372 -23.89 -0.03 5.03
C ASN A 372 -22.38 0.16 4.89
N SER A 373 -21.75 -0.62 4.00
CA SER A 373 -20.35 -0.40 3.63
C SER A 373 -20.21 0.67 2.55
N GLY A 374 -19.07 1.35 2.59
CA GLY A 374 -18.69 2.36 1.61
C GLY A 374 -17.18 2.43 1.40
N THR A 375 -16.77 3.35 0.54
CA THR A 375 -15.35 3.62 0.26
C THR A 375 -15.00 5.05 0.63
N GLY A 376 -13.85 5.26 1.23
CA GLY A 376 -13.31 6.57 1.58
C GLY A 376 -11.86 6.73 1.12
N ILE A 377 -11.38 7.98 1.22
CA ILE A 377 -9.99 8.37 0.97
C ILE A 377 -9.36 8.87 2.27
N ALA A 378 -8.13 8.48 2.54
CA ALA A 378 -7.25 9.14 3.48
C ALA A 378 -6.02 9.70 2.76
N VAL A 379 -5.56 10.90 3.10
CA VAL A 379 -4.59 11.66 2.34
C VAL A 379 -3.31 11.86 3.14
N LEU A 380 -2.17 11.56 2.54
CA LEU A 380 -0.85 11.87 3.09
C LEU A 380 -0.05 12.70 2.08
N ARG A 381 0.94 13.44 2.56
CA ARG A 381 2.03 13.95 1.71
C ARG A 381 2.68 12.77 0.96
N ARG A 382 3.08 12.95 -0.30
CA ARG A 382 3.94 11.99 -1.00
C ARG A 382 5.17 11.68 -0.14
N ASP A 383 5.53 10.40 -0.02
CA ASP A 383 6.59 9.86 0.86
C ASP A 383 6.45 10.19 2.36
N GLY A 384 5.34 10.79 2.77
CA GLY A 384 5.16 11.36 4.10
C GLY A 384 4.97 10.34 5.22
N PHE A 385 5.32 9.07 5.04
CA PHE A 385 5.15 8.03 6.06
C PHE A 385 6.02 8.31 7.30
N CYS A 386 7.25 8.77 7.05
CA CYS A 386 8.28 8.95 8.05
C CYS A 386 9.21 10.11 7.64
N SER A 387 9.75 10.84 8.60
CA SER A 387 10.84 11.80 8.38
C SER A 387 11.98 11.59 9.37
N LEU A 388 13.18 11.95 8.95
CA LEU A 388 14.29 12.26 9.83
C LEU A 388 14.28 13.77 10.09
N SER A 389 14.09 14.16 11.35
CA SER A 389 13.79 15.53 11.76
C SER A 389 14.85 16.09 12.70
N ALA A 390 15.16 17.39 12.55
CA ALA A 390 15.93 18.14 13.53
C ALA A 390 15.25 19.47 13.83
N ASP A 391 14.90 19.72 15.09
CA ASP A 391 14.26 20.98 15.50
C ASP A 391 15.26 22.14 15.56
N VAL A 392 16.53 21.88 15.90
CA VAL A 392 17.59 22.89 15.98
C VAL A 392 18.70 22.64 14.97
N TYR A 393 19.36 21.49 15.09
CA TYR A 393 20.45 21.08 14.22
C TYR A 393 20.59 19.56 14.29
N GLY A 394 20.76 18.93 13.13
CA GLY A 394 21.09 17.51 13.07
C GLY A 394 21.74 17.11 11.76
N THR A 395 22.39 15.96 11.76
CA THR A 395 23.03 15.39 10.57
C THR A 395 22.58 13.95 10.36
N VAL A 396 22.37 13.57 9.10
CA VAL A 396 22.12 12.20 8.66
C VAL A 396 23.18 11.84 7.64
N THR A 397 23.96 10.78 7.89
CA THR A 397 24.90 10.24 6.90
C THR A 397 24.34 8.91 6.38
N THR A 398 24.25 8.77 5.05
CA THR A 398 23.88 7.50 4.43
C THR A 398 25.01 6.48 4.57
N ARG A 399 24.66 5.19 4.50
CA ARG A 399 25.64 4.15 4.11
C ARG A 399 26.19 4.44 2.71
N PRO A 400 27.30 3.80 2.28
CA PRO A 400 27.77 3.92 0.91
C PRO A 400 26.66 3.55 -0.08
N ILE A 401 26.38 4.45 -1.01
CA ILE A 401 25.40 4.29 -2.08
C ILE A 401 26.10 4.37 -3.44
N GLN A 402 25.46 3.79 -4.46
CA GLN A 402 25.86 3.91 -5.85
C GLN A 402 24.64 4.28 -6.70
N TYR A 403 24.85 5.15 -7.68
CA TYR A 403 23.80 5.63 -8.57
C TYR A 403 24.31 5.84 -10.01
N ASP A 404 23.41 6.04 -10.96
CA ASP A 404 23.67 6.34 -12.38
C ASP A 404 23.13 7.71 -12.84
N GLY A 405 22.55 8.49 -11.91
CA GLY A 405 22.01 9.82 -12.15
C GLY A 405 23.03 10.95 -12.01
N LYS A 406 22.56 12.19 -12.21
CA LYS A 406 23.37 13.42 -12.08
C LYS A 406 22.70 14.53 -11.26
N TYR A 407 21.48 14.30 -10.79
CA TYR A 407 20.73 15.26 -9.98
C TYR A 407 20.29 14.61 -8.68
N LEU A 408 20.52 15.29 -7.56
CA LEU A 408 20.03 14.91 -6.23
C LEU A 408 18.74 15.67 -5.94
N TYR A 409 17.67 14.93 -5.68
CA TYR A 409 16.39 15.46 -5.23
C TYR A 409 16.05 14.97 -3.82
N VAL A 410 15.25 15.77 -3.13
CA VAL A 410 14.73 15.47 -1.80
C VAL A 410 13.25 15.82 -1.69
N ASN A 411 12.59 15.10 -0.80
CA ASN A 411 11.32 15.52 -0.21
C ASN A 411 11.59 16.01 1.20
N ALA A 412 11.41 17.30 1.44
CA ALA A 412 11.71 17.91 2.72
C ALA A 412 10.77 19.08 3.02
N CYS A 413 10.53 19.31 4.31
CA CYS A 413 9.93 20.53 4.82
C CYS A 413 10.99 21.31 5.59
N CYS A 414 11.33 22.50 5.11
CA CYS A 414 12.36 23.37 5.69
C CYS A 414 11.82 24.76 6.05
N THR A 415 10.50 24.91 6.19
CA THR A 415 9.86 26.18 6.53
C THR A 415 10.40 26.75 7.83
N GLY A 416 11.06 27.92 7.75
CA GLY A 416 11.73 28.54 8.91
C GLY A 416 13.04 27.86 9.32
N GLY A 417 13.63 27.07 8.43
CA GLY A 417 14.83 26.30 8.64
C GLY A 417 15.65 26.15 7.36
N SER A 418 16.49 25.12 7.32
CA SER A 418 17.24 24.79 6.10
C SER A 418 17.67 23.33 6.05
N LEU A 419 17.81 22.82 4.83
CA LEU A 419 18.47 21.56 4.52
C LEU A 419 19.63 21.83 3.55
N LYS A 420 20.78 21.24 3.84
CA LYS A 420 21.95 21.19 2.97
C LYS A 420 22.46 19.76 2.85
N ALA A 421 23.28 19.50 1.83
CA ALA A 421 23.93 18.23 1.63
C ALA A 421 25.40 18.39 1.24
N GLU A 422 26.25 17.48 1.69
CA GLU A 422 27.60 17.27 1.17
C GLU A 422 27.78 15.82 0.71
N ILE A 423 28.67 15.63 -0.27
CA ILE A 423 29.01 14.30 -0.80
C ILE A 423 30.37 13.89 -0.26
N LEU A 424 30.43 12.66 0.25
CA LEU A 424 31.64 12.07 0.81
C LEU A 424 32.08 10.89 -0.04
N ASP A 425 33.39 10.64 -0.11
CA ASP A 425 33.92 9.38 -0.60
C ASP A 425 33.61 8.22 0.36
N ALA A 426 34.04 7.00 0.01
CA ALA A 426 33.83 5.81 0.83
C ALA A 426 34.49 5.90 2.23
N ASP A 427 35.59 6.64 2.35
CA ASP A 427 36.36 6.84 3.59
C ASP A 427 35.78 7.97 4.45
N GLY A 428 34.81 8.72 3.94
CA GLY A 428 34.13 9.81 4.64
C GLY A 428 34.77 11.19 4.43
N ASN A 429 35.70 11.33 3.49
CA ASN A 429 36.26 12.63 3.11
C ASN A 429 35.31 13.36 2.18
N VAL A 430 35.18 14.67 2.36
CA VAL A 430 34.35 15.52 1.50
C VAL A 430 34.94 15.60 0.10
N ILE A 431 34.12 15.33 -0.91
CA ILE A 431 34.53 15.46 -2.31
C ILE A 431 34.54 16.95 -2.70
N PRO A 432 35.65 17.51 -3.23
CA PRO A 432 35.72 18.90 -3.66
C PRO A 432 34.60 19.26 -4.64
N GLY A 433 34.02 20.46 -4.50
CA GLY A 433 32.87 20.88 -5.30
C GLY A 433 31.52 20.48 -4.72
N PHE A 434 31.49 19.55 -3.76
CA PHE A 434 30.28 19.05 -3.11
C PHE A 434 30.27 19.27 -1.59
N SER A 435 31.02 20.27 -1.09
CA SER A 435 31.11 20.54 0.35
C SER A 435 29.87 21.24 0.91
N LEU A 436 29.69 21.19 2.23
CA LEU A 436 28.60 21.92 2.91
C LEU A 436 28.69 23.45 2.72
N ALA A 437 29.90 23.98 2.56
CA ALA A 437 30.13 25.41 2.30
C ALA A 437 29.62 25.83 0.92
N GLU A 438 29.77 24.95 -0.07
CA GLU A 438 29.30 25.15 -1.46
C GLU A 438 27.82 24.79 -1.62
N SER A 439 27.24 24.00 -0.70
CA SER A 439 25.84 23.58 -0.74
C SER A 439 24.88 24.77 -0.60
N ILE A 440 24.00 24.94 -1.58
CA ILE A 440 22.94 25.95 -1.57
C ILE A 440 21.79 25.41 -0.70
N PRO A 441 21.38 26.14 0.36
CA PRO A 441 20.35 25.66 1.27
C PRO A 441 18.97 25.62 0.61
N MET A 442 18.25 24.52 0.83
CA MET A 442 16.80 24.47 0.64
C MET A 442 16.11 25.04 1.88
N THR A 443 15.14 25.93 1.71
CA THR A 443 14.41 26.60 2.79
C THR A 443 12.89 26.46 2.71
N ASP A 444 12.39 25.78 1.67
CA ASP A 444 10.96 25.67 1.39
C ASP A 444 10.38 24.33 1.84
N ASP A 445 9.07 24.18 1.69
CA ASP A 445 8.37 22.91 1.82
C ASP A 445 8.05 22.31 0.44
N SER A 446 8.71 21.21 0.08
CA SER A 446 8.53 20.58 -1.23
C SER A 446 8.70 19.06 -1.18
N THR A 447 7.90 18.36 -1.98
CA THR A 447 8.05 16.91 -2.19
C THR A 447 8.98 16.56 -3.35
N ILE A 448 9.51 17.55 -4.07
CA ILE A 448 10.41 17.36 -5.22
C ILE A 448 11.34 18.58 -5.38
N SER A 449 12.33 18.68 -4.50
CA SER A 449 13.31 19.77 -4.52
C SER A 449 14.68 19.28 -4.94
N ARG A 450 15.34 20.00 -5.86
CA ARG A 450 16.71 19.70 -6.28
C ARG A 450 17.70 20.37 -5.33
N LEU A 451 18.67 19.60 -4.83
CA LEU A 451 19.81 20.16 -4.10
C LEU A 451 20.96 20.46 -5.08
N THR A 452 21.65 21.58 -4.86
CA THR A 452 22.72 22.07 -5.74
C THR A 452 23.87 22.68 -4.96
N TRP A 453 25.03 22.77 -5.60
CA TRP A 453 26.23 23.40 -5.06
C TRP A 453 26.67 24.56 -5.96
N SER A 454 27.30 25.58 -5.39
CA SER A 454 27.76 26.78 -6.10
C SER A 454 28.95 26.53 -7.03
N SER A 455 29.62 25.38 -6.91
CA SER A 455 30.76 24.98 -7.74
C SER A 455 30.37 24.75 -9.20
N GLY A 456 29.14 24.27 -9.44
CA GLY A 456 28.67 23.86 -10.76
C GLY A 456 29.08 22.45 -11.19
N GLU A 457 29.83 21.72 -10.34
CA GLU A 457 30.24 20.33 -10.60
C GLU A 457 29.03 19.39 -10.76
N SER A 458 29.18 18.35 -11.58
CA SER A 458 28.10 17.40 -11.85
C SER A 458 28.22 16.17 -10.97
N LEU A 459 27.13 15.78 -10.30
CA LEU A 459 27.08 14.45 -9.64
C LEU A 459 27.23 13.30 -10.65
N GLY A 460 27.01 13.56 -11.94
CA GLY A 460 27.25 12.58 -13.00
C GLY A 460 28.72 12.13 -13.08
N ASP A 461 29.67 12.96 -12.66
CA ASP A 461 31.10 12.62 -12.65
C ASP A 461 31.45 11.59 -11.57
N LEU A 462 30.56 11.43 -10.58
CA LEU A 462 30.65 10.44 -9.50
C LEU A 462 29.75 9.22 -9.76
N ALA A 463 29.02 9.17 -10.89
CA ALA A 463 28.13 8.06 -11.21
C ALA A 463 28.90 6.74 -11.26
N GLY A 464 28.32 5.69 -10.67
CA GLY A 464 28.96 4.38 -10.52
C GLY A 464 30.05 4.31 -9.45
N GLN A 465 30.42 5.41 -8.79
CA GLN A 465 31.36 5.38 -7.66
C GLN A 465 30.60 5.23 -6.34
N PRO A 466 31.11 4.44 -5.37
CA PRO A 466 30.56 4.43 -4.02
C PRO A 466 30.78 5.79 -3.34
N VAL A 467 29.70 6.42 -2.90
CA VAL A 467 29.75 7.69 -2.15
C VAL A 467 28.80 7.64 -0.96
N LYS A 468 28.93 8.56 -0.01
CA LYS A 468 27.93 8.81 1.02
C LYS A 468 27.36 10.20 0.85
N ILE A 469 26.11 10.40 1.27
CA ILE A 469 25.52 11.73 1.38
C ILE A 469 25.39 12.06 2.86
N ARG A 470 25.91 13.21 3.26
CA ARG A 470 25.62 13.78 4.58
C ARG A 470 24.67 14.95 4.43
N PHE A 471 23.46 14.78 4.95
CA PHE A 471 22.46 15.84 5.06
C PHE A 471 22.66 16.60 6.37
N THR A 472 22.60 17.92 6.32
CA THR A 472 22.57 18.80 7.49
C THR A 472 21.24 19.52 7.55
N LEU A 473 20.51 19.32 8.65
CA LEU A 473 19.17 19.84 8.89
C LEU A 473 19.23 20.90 10.00
N ARG A 474 18.47 21.99 9.84
CA ARG A 474 18.19 22.97 10.89
C ARG A 474 16.71 23.32 10.84
N ASN A 475 15.95 23.03 11.89
CA ASN A 475 14.48 23.17 11.90
C ASN A 475 13.86 22.62 10.60
N ALA A 476 14.13 21.34 10.32
CA ALA A 476 13.78 20.72 9.04
C ALA A 476 13.39 19.23 9.21
N HIS A 477 12.62 18.74 8.24
CA HIS A 477 12.15 17.37 8.16
C HIS A 477 12.53 16.80 6.78
N LEU A 478 13.34 15.74 6.74
CA LEU A 478 13.72 15.03 5.51
C LEU A 478 12.92 13.72 5.40
N TYR A 479 12.08 13.60 4.38
CA TYR A 479 11.19 12.45 4.17
C TYR A 479 11.78 11.39 3.23
N SER A 480 12.45 11.84 2.17
CA SER A 480 13.08 10.96 1.18
C SER A 480 14.15 11.69 0.37
N PHE A 481 15.03 10.95 -0.30
CA PHE A 481 15.97 11.47 -1.30
C PHE A 481 16.08 10.52 -2.50
N TRP A 482 16.56 11.01 -3.64
CA TRP A 482 16.91 10.16 -4.79
C TRP A 482 17.89 10.83 -5.74
N LEU A 483 18.58 10.00 -6.52
CA LEU A 483 19.45 10.44 -7.59
C LEU A 483 18.90 9.99 -8.94
N THR A 484 18.83 10.91 -9.88
CA THR A 484 18.16 10.69 -11.16
C THR A 484 18.93 11.33 -12.32
N PRO A 485 18.89 10.73 -13.54
CA PRO A 485 19.39 11.38 -14.74
C PRO A 485 18.45 12.50 -15.24
N PHE A 486 17.22 12.57 -14.74
CA PHE A 486 16.17 13.47 -15.25
C PHE A 486 16.11 14.79 -14.48
N GLU A 487 16.15 15.89 -15.22
CA GLU A 487 16.00 17.25 -14.64
C GLU A 487 14.58 17.54 -14.15
N SER A 488 13.58 16.75 -14.58
CA SER A 488 12.23 16.79 -14.02
C SER A 488 12.16 16.23 -12.59
N GLY A 489 13.20 15.55 -12.11
CA GLY A 489 13.18 14.86 -10.83
C GLY A 489 12.42 13.53 -10.84
N ALA A 490 12.11 12.96 -12.01
CA ALA A 490 11.51 11.63 -12.12
C ALA A 490 12.34 10.59 -11.34
N SER A 491 11.70 9.81 -10.46
CA SER A 491 12.40 8.95 -9.51
C SER A 491 12.78 7.57 -10.07
N ARG A 492 12.15 7.14 -11.18
CA ARG A 492 12.16 5.76 -11.69
C ARG A 492 11.63 4.73 -10.68
N GLY A 493 10.87 5.18 -9.68
CA GLY A 493 10.27 4.35 -8.66
C GLY A 493 8.82 4.02 -8.99
N TYR A 494 8.32 2.94 -8.41
CA TYR A 494 6.94 2.52 -8.65
C TYR A 494 5.92 3.51 -8.08
N VAL A 495 4.83 3.77 -8.80
CA VAL A 495 3.79 4.73 -8.41
C VAL A 495 2.56 4.09 -7.76
N ALA A 496 2.72 2.91 -7.14
CA ALA A 496 1.64 2.15 -6.51
C ALA A 496 0.46 1.90 -7.48
N GLY A 497 -0.76 2.32 -7.13
CA GLY A 497 -1.93 2.22 -7.99
C GLY A 497 -1.93 3.22 -9.15
N GLY A 498 -0.83 3.94 -9.39
CA GLY A 498 -0.68 4.96 -10.41
C GLY A 498 -1.31 6.30 -10.02
N GLY A 499 -1.45 7.19 -11.01
CA GLY A 499 -2.18 8.43 -10.84
C GLY A 499 -2.03 9.38 -12.03
N PRO A 500 -2.73 10.54 -11.99
CA PRO A 500 -2.75 11.48 -13.09
C PRO A 500 -1.36 11.96 -13.48
N GLY A 501 -1.10 12.00 -14.79
CA GLY A 501 0.20 12.38 -15.35
C GLY A 501 1.22 11.25 -15.46
N TYR A 502 0.94 10.05 -14.92
CA TYR A 502 1.79 8.88 -15.08
C TYR A 502 1.36 8.04 -16.29
N HIS A 503 2.35 7.63 -17.08
CA HIS A 503 2.18 6.84 -18.31
C HIS A 503 2.63 5.38 -18.17
N THR A 504 3.17 5.01 -17.01
CA THR A 504 3.59 3.64 -16.65
C THR A 504 3.37 3.42 -15.16
N ASP A 505 3.72 2.25 -14.64
CA ASP A 505 3.75 1.96 -13.20
C ASP A 505 5.00 2.49 -12.49
N ILE A 506 5.91 3.16 -13.21
CA ILE A 506 7.10 3.83 -12.69
C ILE A 506 7.08 5.34 -13.01
N ASP A 507 7.69 6.13 -12.13
CA ASP A 507 7.80 7.59 -12.29
C ASP A 507 8.93 7.95 -13.29
N MET A 508 8.53 8.28 -14.52
CA MET A 508 9.39 8.78 -15.59
C MET A 508 9.19 10.28 -15.87
N GLU A 509 8.24 10.90 -15.17
CA GLU A 509 7.70 12.22 -15.47
C GLU A 509 8.14 13.29 -14.46
N GLY A 510 8.30 12.94 -13.18
CA GLY A 510 8.73 13.88 -12.13
C GLY A 510 7.76 15.05 -11.97
N THR A 511 8.25 16.28 -12.08
CA THR A 511 7.43 17.51 -12.00
C THR A 511 6.37 17.62 -13.10
N ASP A 512 6.50 16.88 -14.22
CA ASP A 512 5.50 16.90 -15.30
C ASP A 512 4.19 16.24 -14.85
N ALA A 513 4.27 15.12 -14.11
CA ALA A 513 3.10 14.49 -13.51
C ALA A 513 2.44 15.40 -12.46
N TYR A 514 3.23 16.21 -11.74
CA TYR A 514 2.68 17.17 -10.77
C TYR A 514 1.85 18.24 -11.46
N ARG A 515 2.36 18.79 -12.57
CA ARG A 515 1.64 19.77 -13.39
C ARG A 515 0.34 19.20 -13.96
N ALA A 516 0.36 17.96 -14.44
CA ALA A 516 -0.84 17.28 -14.91
C ALA A 516 -1.89 17.11 -13.79
N ALA A 517 -1.43 16.84 -12.56
CA ALA A 517 -2.29 16.68 -11.39
C ALA A 517 -2.87 17.99 -10.82
N GLU A 518 -2.43 19.18 -11.26
CA GLU A 518 -2.95 20.48 -10.79
C GLU A 518 -4.46 20.66 -11.07
N SER A 519 -4.98 19.97 -12.09
CA SER A 519 -6.40 19.97 -12.43
C SER A 519 -7.26 19.11 -11.49
N TYR A 520 -6.64 18.31 -10.61
CA TYR A 520 -7.32 17.41 -9.70
C TYR A 520 -7.53 18.07 -8.32
N PRO A 521 -8.66 17.82 -7.64
CA PRO A 521 -8.96 18.48 -6.37
C PRO A 521 -7.90 18.20 -5.30
N ASN A 522 -7.36 19.23 -4.66
CA ASN A 522 -6.49 19.04 -3.49
C ASN A 522 -7.33 18.58 -2.28
N LEU A 523 -7.01 17.41 -1.71
CA LEU A 523 -7.76 16.80 -0.61
C LEU A 523 -7.14 16.97 0.78
N LYS A 524 -6.04 17.73 0.91
CA LYS A 524 -5.36 17.98 2.19
C LYS A 524 -6.14 18.96 3.06
#